data_AF-A0A7S3HI91-F1
#
_entry.id   AF-A0A7S3HI91-F1
#
_cell.length_a   1.000
_cell.length_b   1.000
_cell.length_c   1.000
_cell.angle_alpha   90.00
_cell.angle_beta   90.00
_cell.angle_gamma   90.00
#
_symmetry.space_group_name_H-M   'P 1'
#
loop_
_entity.id
_entity.type
_entity.pdbx_description
1 polymer ?
#
loop_
_entity_poly.entity_id
_entity_poly.type
_entity_poly.pdbx_seq_one_letter_code
_entity_poly.pdbx_strand_id
1 'polypeptide(L)'
;MVRGIPWDQLPNRYEAKKVVVKKVEEADAEPHKFDFAKDSVEVARRAAFGAITGSITGACFGLVEVLRDPGAMSGKKATGTKKVLRFTYLFAGFFGTYHAARKVLQMAVPQDKLTNIVTAATLTISPLLAVGSLRPLIPYSVMLVAIDAFNELSSD
;
A
#
# COMPACT_ATOMS: atom_id res chain seq x y z
N MET A 1 25.67 -11.96 -41.76
CA MET A 1 24.20 -12.14 -41.84
C MET A 1 23.77 -13.04 -40.69
N VAL A 2 23.20 -12.46 -39.64
CA VAL A 2 22.74 -13.22 -38.46
C VAL A 2 21.37 -13.79 -38.81
N ARG A 3 21.25 -15.12 -38.90
CA ARG A 3 19.97 -15.81 -39.06
C ARG A 3 19.19 -15.61 -37.75
N GLY A 4 18.14 -14.80 -37.80
CA GLY A 4 17.24 -14.57 -36.67
C GLY A 4 16.57 -15.88 -36.26
N ILE A 5 16.36 -16.05 -34.95
CA ILE A 5 15.59 -17.17 -34.41
C ILE A 5 14.14 -17.01 -34.90
N PRO A 6 13.50 -18.05 -35.46
CA PRO A 6 12.09 -18.00 -35.85
C PRO A 6 11.23 -17.63 -34.63
N TRP A 7 10.22 -16.78 -34.82
CA TRP A 7 9.33 -16.32 -33.74
C TRP A 7 8.71 -17.46 -32.94
N ASP A 8 8.50 -18.60 -33.60
CA ASP A 8 7.90 -19.83 -33.09
C ASP A 8 8.84 -20.61 -32.13
N GLN A 9 10.14 -20.28 -32.13
CA GLN A 9 11.16 -20.91 -31.28
C GLN A 9 11.59 -20.03 -30.10
N LEU A 10 11.01 -18.84 -29.94
CA LEU A 10 11.24 -18.05 -28.75
C LEU A 10 10.58 -18.74 -27.55
N PRO A 11 11.32 -18.98 -26.45
CA PRO A 11 10.71 -19.52 -25.24
C PRO A 11 9.61 -18.55 -24.81
N ASN A 12 8.39 -19.06 -24.79
CA ASN A 12 7.19 -18.26 -24.56
C ASN A 12 7.22 -17.78 -23.10
N ARG A 13 7.88 -16.64 -22.85
CA ARG A 13 8.03 -16.02 -21.51
C ARG A 13 6.68 -15.70 -20.86
N TYR A 14 5.61 -15.73 -21.64
CA TYR A 14 4.24 -15.48 -21.25
C TYR A 14 3.38 -16.74 -21.20
N GLU A 15 3.97 -17.94 -21.12
CA GLU A 15 3.21 -19.06 -20.57
C GLU A 15 2.72 -18.62 -19.20
N ALA A 16 1.41 -18.42 -19.10
CA ALA A 16 0.72 -18.08 -17.87
C ALA A 16 1.01 -19.23 -16.92
N LYS A 17 2.10 -19.11 -16.15
CA LYS A 17 2.34 -19.92 -14.98
C LYS A 17 1.09 -19.70 -14.17
N LYS A 18 0.19 -20.69 -14.17
CA LYS A 18 -1.00 -20.70 -13.34
C LYS A 18 -0.46 -20.61 -11.93
N VAL A 19 -0.34 -19.39 -11.43
CA VAL A 19 -0.14 -19.14 -10.02
C VAL A 19 -1.41 -19.75 -9.46
N VAL A 20 -1.25 -20.92 -8.87
CA VAL A 20 -2.29 -21.50 -8.03
C VAL A 20 -2.37 -20.52 -6.87
N VAL A 21 -3.14 -19.45 -7.08
CA VAL A 21 -3.61 -18.58 -6.03
C VAL A 21 -4.38 -19.55 -5.17
N LYS A 22 -3.77 -19.94 -4.05
CA LYS A 22 -4.42 -20.77 -3.06
C LYS A 22 -5.62 -19.94 -2.64
N LYS A 23 -6.78 -20.29 -3.20
CA LYS A 23 -8.06 -19.68 -2.84
C LYS A 23 -8.12 -19.85 -1.33
N VAL A 24 -7.95 -18.76 -0.60
CA VAL A 24 -8.22 -18.77 0.82
C VAL A 24 -9.73 -18.87 0.85
N GLU A 25 -10.22 -20.10 0.83
CA GLU A 25 -11.60 -20.40 1.11
C GLU A 25 -11.93 -19.66 2.40
N GLU A 26 -12.99 -18.85 2.35
CA GLU A 26 -13.76 -18.43 3.51
C GLU A 26 -14.32 -19.72 4.15
N ALA A 27 -13.43 -20.48 4.78
CA ALA A 27 -13.78 -21.63 5.58
C ALA A 27 -13.95 -21.10 7.00
N ASP A 28 -15.20 -21.17 7.48
CA ASP A 28 -15.64 -21.08 8.87
C ASP A 28 -14.51 -20.78 9.85
N ALA A 29 -14.31 -19.49 10.11
CA ALA A 29 -13.15 -19.00 10.82
C ALA A 29 -13.20 -19.42 12.29
N GLU A 30 -12.56 -20.54 12.59
CA GLU A 30 -12.12 -20.82 13.95
C GLU A 30 -11.24 -19.64 14.43
N PRO A 31 -11.36 -19.22 15.70
CA PRO A 31 -10.57 -18.12 16.23
C PRO A 31 -9.08 -18.42 16.03
N HIS A 32 -8.38 -17.52 15.32
CA HIS A 32 -6.96 -17.65 15.04
C HIS A 32 -6.20 -17.78 16.37
N LYS A 33 -5.52 -18.92 16.56
CA LYS A 33 -4.66 -19.11 17.74
C LYS A 33 -3.46 -18.20 17.59
N PHE A 34 -3.48 -17.06 18.28
CA PHE A 34 -2.40 -16.08 18.26
C PHE A 34 -1.04 -16.75 18.56
N ASP A 35 -0.16 -16.75 17.58
CA ASP A 35 1.25 -17.10 17.73
C ASP A 35 2.05 -15.81 17.58
N PHE A 36 2.31 -15.13 18.70
CA PHE A 36 2.94 -13.81 18.73
C PHE A 36 4.22 -13.73 17.90
N ALA A 37 5.00 -14.81 17.81
CA ALA A 37 6.25 -14.82 17.05
C ALA A 37 6.02 -14.81 15.53
N LYS A 38 5.02 -15.56 15.04
CA LYS A 38 4.72 -15.62 13.59
C LYS A 38 3.82 -14.48 13.16
N ASP A 39 2.83 -14.15 13.98
CA ASP A 39 1.84 -13.12 13.68
C ASP A 39 2.49 -11.74 13.62
N SER A 40 3.42 -11.43 14.54
CA SER A 40 4.16 -10.16 14.50
C SER A 40 5.03 -10.02 13.25
N VAL A 41 5.65 -11.11 12.78
CA VAL A 41 6.45 -11.12 11.56
C VAL A 41 5.57 -10.93 10.33
N GLU A 42 4.39 -11.56 10.28
CA GLU A 42 3.46 -11.39 9.15
C GLU A 42 2.88 -9.97 9.10
N VAL A 43 2.49 -9.43 10.26
CA VAL A 43 2.04 -8.03 10.40
C VAL A 43 3.16 -7.08 9.98
N ALA A 44 4.39 -7.29 10.46
CA ALA A 44 5.55 -6.47 10.08
C ALA A 44 5.85 -6.55 8.58
N ARG A 45 5.73 -7.72 7.96
CA ARG A 45 5.92 -7.89 6.51
C ARG A 45 4.87 -7.12 5.71
N ARG A 46 3.60 -7.17 6.12
CA ARG A 46 2.53 -6.39 5.49
C ARG A 46 2.70 -4.89 5.73
N ALA A 47 3.10 -4.50 6.93
CA ALA A 47 3.42 -3.12 7.25
C ALA A 47 4.59 -2.58 6.41
N ALA A 48 5.64 -3.38 6.21
CA ALA A 48 6.79 -3.02 5.38
C ALA A 48 6.40 -2.88 3.90
N PHE A 49 5.57 -3.78 3.39
CA PHE A 49 5.01 -3.64 2.04
C PHE A 49 4.21 -2.33 1.90
N GLY A 50 3.36 -2.04 2.87
CA GLY A 50 2.63 -0.78 2.95
C GLY A 50 3.55 0.43 3.00
N ALA A 51 4.60 0.39 3.81
CA ALA A 51 5.56 1.48 3.93
C ALA A 51 6.32 1.74 2.62
N ILE A 52 6.73 0.69 1.91
CA ILE A 52 7.41 0.82 0.62
C ILE A 52 6.49 1.44 -0.42
N THR A 53 5.28 0.89 -0.59
CA THR A 53 4.29 1.41 -1.56
C THR A 53 3.87 2.84 -1.22
N GLY A 54 3.66 3.15 0.07
CA GLY A 54 3.42 4.49 0.57
C GLY A 54 4.60 5.44 0.33
N SER A 55 5.85 4.98 0.47
CA SER A 55 7.04 5.81 0.23
C SER A 55 7.19 6.25 -1.23
N ILE A 56 6.95 5.33 -2.18
CA ILE A 56 6.99 5.61 -3.61
C ILE A 56 5.91 6.64 -3.96
N THR A 57 4.70 6.41 -3.47
CA THR A 57 3.56 7.30 -3.68
C THR A 57 3.83 8.69 -3.08
N GLY A 58 4.32 8.74 -1.84
CA GLY A 58 4.65 10.00 -1.17
C GLY A 58 5.80 10.74 -1.84
N ALA A 59 6.78 10.04 -2.40
CA ALA A 59 7.83 10.65 -3.21
C ALA A 59 7.25 11.29 -4.48
N CYS A 60 6.35 10.60 -5.21
CA CYS A 60 5.68 11.14 -6.39
C CYS A 60 4.88 12.41 -6.06
N PHE A 61 4.03 12.38 -5.03
CA PHE A 61 3.25 13.56 -4.63
C PHE A 61 4.15 14.69 -4.10
N GLY A 62 5.19 14.35 -3.35
CA GLY A 62 6.18 15.32 -2.89
C GLY A 62 6.88 16.03 -4.05
N LEU A 63 7.19 15.31 -5.13
CA LEU A 63 7.76 15.91 -6.34
C LEU A 63 6.76 16.84 -7.04
N VAL A 64 5.50 16.43 -7.17
CA VAL A 64 4.43 17.27 -7.75
C VAL A 64 4.27 18.57 -6.95
N GLU A 65 4.28 18.50 -5.62
CA GLU A 65 4.22 19.68 -4.75
C GLU A 65 5.43 20.61 -4.91
N VAL A 66 6.64 20.05 -5.09
CA VAL A 66 7.83 20.86 -5.38
C VAL A 66 7.74 21.54 -6.74
N LEU A 67 7.20 20.86 -7.76
CA LEU A 67 7.01 21.43 -9.10
C LEU A 67 5.91 22.50 -9.14
N ARG A 68 4.91 22.40 -8.27
CA ARG A 68 3.84 23.41 -8.16
C ARG A 68 4.25 24.65 -7.36
N ASP A 69 5.34 24.57 -6.60
CA ASP A 69 5.84 25.69 -5.80
C ASP A 69 6.92 26.49 -6.57
N PRO A 70 6.59 27.69 -7.10
CA PRO A 70 7.56 28.53 -7.80
C PRO A 70 8.75 28.95 -6.90
N GLY A 71 8.55 29.02 -5.57
CA GLY A 71 9.61 29.32 -4.62
C GLY A 71 10.59 28.16 -4.39
N ALA A 72 10.15 26.92 -4.62
CA ALA A 72 11.03 25.75 -4.54
C ALA A 72 11.95 25.64 -5.77
N MET A 73 11.50 26.16 -6.93
CA MET A 73 12.30 26.22 -8.16
C MET A 73 13.38 27.32 -8.14
N SER A 74 13.27 28.31 -7.25
CA SER A 74 14.19 29.45 -7.10
C SER A 74 15.58 29.12 -6.49
N GLY A 75 15.99 27.85 -6.45
CA GLY A 75 17.37 27.46 -6.09
C GLY A 75 17.61 26.91 -4.68
N LYS A 76 16.60 26.87 -3.81
CA LYS A 76 16.71 26.23 -2.48
C LYS A 76 16.41 24.73 -2.57
N LYS A 77 17.32 23.97 -3.22
CA LYS A 77 17.22 22.50 -3.37
C LYS A 77 16.92 21.78 -2.04
N ALA A 78 17.50 22.25 -0.94
CA ALA A 78 17.28 21.70 0.40
C ALA A 78 15.81 21.80 0.88
N THR A 79 15.06 22.83 0.46
CA THR A 79 13.64 22.98 0.80
C THR A 79 12.77 22.01 0.01
N GLY A 80 13.12 21.77 -1.26
CA GLY A 80 12.45 20.77 -2.11
C GLY A 80 12.62 19.36 -1.56
N THR A 81 13.85 18.95 -1.24
CA THR A 81 14.11 17.62 -0.67
C THR A 81 13.38 17.40 0.66
N LYS A 82 13.33 18.41 1.54
CA LYS A 82 12.58 18.33 2.80
C LYS A 82 11.08 18.12 2.58
N LYS A 83 10.49 18.78 1.58
CA LYS A 83 9.07 18.57 1.22
C LYS A 83 8.83 17.15 0.73
N VAL A 84 9.66 16.67 -0.21
CA VAL A 84 9.56 15.30 -0.74
C VAL A 84 9.64 14.28 0.38
N LEU A 85 10.70 14.36 1.20
CA LEU A 85 10.88 13.45 2.34
C LEU A 85 9.71 13.49 3.31
N ARG A 86 9.16 14.67 3.62
CA ARG A 86 7.99 14.78 4.49
C ARG A 86 6.80 13.98 3.95
N PHE A 87 6.49 14.11 2.66
CA PHE A 87 5.40 13.34 2.05
C PHE A 87 5.74 11.84 2.00
N THR A 88 6.96 11.47 1.64
CA THR A 88 7.44 10.09 1.67
C THR A 88 7.22 9.44 3.04
N TYR A 89 7.66 10.09 4.13
CA TYR A 89 7.49 9.54 5.48
C TYR A 89 6.02 9.48 5.93
N LEU A 90 5.23 10.51 5.62
CA LEU A 90 3.81 10.55 6.00
C LEU A 90 3.01 9.45 5.30
N PHE A 91 3.21 9.25 3.99
CA PHE A 91 2.52 8.20 3.25
C PHE A 91 3.07 6.80 3.58
N ALA A 92 4.38 6.65 3.77
CA ALA A 92 4.95 5.37 4.22
C ALA A 92 4.40 4.97 5.60
N GLY A 93 4.35 5.92 6.55
CA GLY A 93 3.78 5.70 7.86
C GLY A 93 2.29 5.35 7.79
N PHE A 94 1.50 6.15 7.07
CA PHE A 94 0.06 5.93 6.91
C PHE A 94 -0.27 4.56 6.28
N PHE A 95 0.41 4.21 5.19
CA PHE A 95 0.08 2.99 4.45
C PHE A 95 0.63 1.74 5.13
N GLY A 96 1.78 1.87 5.83
CA GLY A 96 2.30 0.83 6.71
C GLY A 96 1.36 0.54 7.89
N THR A 97 0.84 1.57 8.56
CA THR A 97 -0.12 1.38 9.66
C THR A 97 -1.45 0.84 9.18
N TYR A 98 -1.92 1.26 8.00
CA TYR A 98 -3.13 0.72 7.37
C TYR A 98 -3.05 -0.79 7.12
N HIS A 99 -1.98 -1.27 6.47
CA HIS A 99 -1.81 -2.71 6.23
C HIS A 99 -1.58 -3.50 7.53
N ALA A 100 -0.91 -2.92 8.52
CA ALA A 100 -0.76 -3.52 9.84
C ALA A 100 -2.11 -3.66 10.54
N ALA A 101 -2.88 -2.57 10.64
CA ALA A 101 -4.20 -2.55 11.27
C ALA A 101 -5.16 -3.52 10.59
N ARG A 102 -5.16 -3.58 9.26
CA ARG A 102 -5.97 -4.51 8.50
C ARG A 102 -5.61 -5.97 8.79
N LYS A 103 -4.33 -6.33 8.87
CA LYS A 103 -3.92 -7.70 9.23
C LYS A 103 -4.30 -8.04 10.67
N VAL A 104 -4.12 -7.10 11.60
CA VAL A 104 -4.52 -7.28 13.00
C VAL A 104 -6.03 -7.49 13.11
N LEU A 105 -6.84 -6.72 12.38
CA LEU A 105 -8.30 -6.90 12.35
C LEU A 105 -8.69 -8.26 11.77
N GLN A 106 -8.05 -8.68 10.67
CA GLN A 106 -8.26 -10.01 10.09
C GLN A 106 -7.90 -11.15 11.06
N MET A 107 -6.91 -10.96 11.94
CA MET A 107 -6.56 -11.95 12.96
C MET A 107 -7.51 -11.92 14.17
N ALA A 108 -7.97 -10.74 14.57
CA ALA A 108 -8.75 -10.54 15.78
C ALA A 108 -10.24 -10.83 15.60
N VAL A 109 -10.81 -10.50 14.44
CA VAL A 109 -12.23 -10.67 14.16
C VAL A 109 -12.41 -11.26 12.76
N PRO A 110 -12.97 -12.46 12.62
CA PRO A 110 -13.34 -12.97 11.31
C PRO A 110 -14.52 -12.18 10.77
N GLN A 111 -14.22 -11.20 9.93
CA GLN A 111 -15.20 -10.39 9.22
C GLN A 111 -14.95 -10.50 7.71
N ASP A 112 -15.98 -10.17 6.94
CA ASP A 112 -15.89 -10.02 5.49
C ASP A 112 -14.73 -9.09 5.12
N LYS A 113 -14.09 -9.37 3.97
CA LYS A 113 -12.92 -8.61 3.50
C LYS A 113 -13.20 -7.10 3.44
N LEU A 114 -14.36 -6.72 2.91
CA LEU A 114 -14.78 -5.33 2.81
C LEU A 114 -14.91 -4.65 4.16
N THR A 115 -15.52 -5.32 5.13
CA THR A 115 -15.69 -4.79 6.49
C THR A 115 -14.34 -4.55 7.16
N ASN A 116 -13.39 -5.48 6.99
CA ASN A 116 -12.02 -5.34 7.48
C ASN A 116 -11.27 -4.15 6.83
N ILE A 117 -11.44 -3.95 5.52
CA ILE A 117 -10.84 -2.82 4.79
C ILE A 117 -11.41 -1.49 5.30
N VAL A 118 -12.73 -1.36 5.37
CA VAL A 118 -13.41 -0.14 5.81
C VAL A 118 -13.07 0.19 7.27
N THR A 119 -13.03 -0.83 8.14
CA THR A 119 -12.67 -0.65 9.56
C THR A 119 -11.21 -0.24 9.70
N ALA A 120 -10.29 -0.86 8.96
CA ALA A 120 -8.88 -0.47 8.97
C ALA A 120 -8.68 0.96 8.43
N ALA A 121 -9.38 1.31 7.34
CA ALA A 121 -9.30 2.63 6.73
C ALA A 121 -9.85 3.72 7.65
N THR A 122 -11.00 3.50 8.28
CA THR A 122 -11.57 4.45 9.24
C THR A 122 -10.66 4.63 10.46
N LEU A 123 -10.06 3.54 10.95
CA LEU A 123 -9.12 3.58 12.07
C LEU A 123 -7.86 4.39 11.75
N THR A 124 -7.30 4.25 10.54
CA THR A 124 -6.08 4.98 10.15
C THR A 124 -6.32 6.38 9.60
N ILE A 125 -7.51 6.67 9.05
CA ILE A 125 -7.89 8.02 8.58
C ILE A 125 -8.34 8.91 9.74
N SER A 126 -8.94 8.35 10.80
CA SER A 126 -9.36 9.09 12.00
C SER A 126 -8.30 10.06 12.55
N PRO A 127 -7.03 9.65 12.78
CA PRO A 127 -6.00 10.59 13.25
C PRO A 127 -5.63 11.68 12.24
N LEU A 128 -5.77 11.44 10.92
CA LEU A 128 -5.55 12.47 9.89
C LEU A 128 -6.60 13.58 9.94
N LEU A 129 -7.85 13.25 10.33
CA LEU A 129 -8.93 14.22 10.50
C LEU A 129 -8.73 15.10 11.74
N ALA A 130 -8.23 14.50 12.82
CA ALA A 130 -7.98 15.18 14.09
C ALA A 130 -6.87 16.24 13.96
N VAL A 131 -5.81 15.95 13.20
CA VAL A 131 -4.66 16.85 13.03
C VAL A 131 -4.88 17.77 11.83
N GLY A 132 -5.21 19.04 12.08
CA GLY A 132 -5.50 20.03 11.04
C GLY A 132 -4.43 20.17 9.96
N SER A 133 -3.15 20.01 10.31
CA SER A 133 -2.03 20.10 9.37
C SER A 133 -1.91 18.91 8.40
N LEU A 134 -2.62 17.81 8.66
CA LEU A 134 -2.62 16.59 7.84
C LEU A 134 -3.87 16.48 6.94
N ARG A 135 -4.88 17.34 7.12
CA ARG A 135 -6.11 17.32 6.33
C ARG A 135 -5.91 17.36 4.81
N PRO A 136 -4.92 18.10 4.26
CA PRO A 136 -4.65 18.07 2.82
C PRO A 136 -4.25 16.68 2.28
N LEU A 137 -3.83 15.75 3.14
CA LEU A 137 -3.44 14.39 2.76
C LEU A 137 -4.64 13.45 2.60
N ILE A 138 -5.78 13.78 3.21
CA ILE A 138 -6.98 12.93 3.24
C ILE A 138 -7.41 12.43 1.85
N PRO A 139 -7.60 13.28 0.82
CA PRO A 139 -8.07 12.80 -0.47
C PRO A 139 -7.11 11.78 -1.11
N TYR A 140 -5.80 11.97 -0.92
CA TYR A 140 -4.79 11.03 -1.40
C TYR A 140 -4.80 9.72 -0.62
N SER A 141 -4.90 9.79 0.71
CA SER A 141 -5.03 8.62 1.57
C SER A 141 -6.27 7.80 1.24
N VAL A 142 -7.41 8.45 1.04
CA VAL A 142 -8.67 7.79 0.63
C VAL A 142 -8.52 7.13 -0.74
N MET A 143 -7.89 7.81 -1.71
CA MET A 143 -7.64 7.23 -3.03
C MET A 143 -6.76 5.97 -2.96
N LEU A 144 -5.70 5.99 -2.15
CA LEU A 144 -4.83 4.83 -2.01
C LEU A 144 -5.54 3.63 -1.38
N VAL A 145 -6.35 3.88 -0.35
CA VAL A 145 -7.20 2.83 0.25
C VAL A 145 -8.20 2.31 -0.78
N ALA A 146 -8.80 3.18 -1.58
CA ALA A 146 -9.73 2.77 -2.63
C ALA A 146 -9.04 1.87 -3.67
N ILE A 147 -7.85 2.23 -4.14
CA ILE A 147 -7.06 1.40 -5.07
C ILE A 147 -6.73 0.04 -4.45
N ASP A 148 -6.31 0.01 -3.18
CA ASP A 148 -6.04 -1.25 -2.47
C ASP A 148 -7.29 -2.12 -2.36
N ALA A 149 -8.44 -1.51 -2.04
CA ALA A 149 -9.73 -2.19 -1.97
C ALA A 149 -10.16 -2.77 -3.33
N PHE A 150 -10.00 -1.99 -4.41
CA PHE A 150 -10.28 -2.46 -5.77
C PHE A 150 -9.36 -3.61 -6.18
N ASN A 151 -8.08 -3.54 -5.86
CA ASN A 151 -7.11 -4.59 -6.18
C ASN A 151 -7.46 -5.91 -5.47
N GLU A 152 -7.91 -5.83 -4.22
CA GLU A 152 -8.34 -7.00 -3.46
C GLU A 152 -9.66 -7.57 -3.99
N LEU A 153 -10.65 -6.73 -4.27
CA LEU A 153 -11.92 -7.13 -4.88
C LEU A 153 -11.73 -7.79 -6.25
N SER A 154 -10.75 -7.34 -7.03
CA SER A 154 -10.44 -7.89 -8.35
C SER A 154 -9.64 -9.19 -8.30
N SER A 155 -9.11 -9.56 -7.12
CA SER A 155 -8.33 -10.78 -6.92
C SER A 155 -9.20 -11.98 -6.52
N ASP A 156 -10.51 -11.79 -6.38
CA ASP A 156 -11.52 -12.83 -6.12
C ASP A 156 -12.18 -13.32 -7.43
#